data_AF-A0A7M7P0W8-F1
#
_entry.id   AF-A0A7M7P0W8-F1
#
_cell.length_a   1.000
_cell.length_b   1.000
_cell.length_c   1.000
_cell.angle_alpha   90.00
_cell.angle_beta   90.00
_cell.angle_gamma   90.00
#
_symmetry.space_group_name_H-M   'P 1'
#
loop_
_entity.id
_entity.type
_entity.pdbx_description
1 polymer ?
#
loop_
_entity_poly.entity_id
_entity_poly.type
_entity_poly.pdbx_seq_one_letter_code
_entity_poly.pdbx_strand_id
1 'polypeptide(L)'
;MVLEYRSMTGETNVDLASLIRPEKFVAVTSATKLAAGFCAENNVYKTPSLALKIGHGLKTCCEILQGKAIMTQNSAIKKSCKAFLTLYDLQWGSYVTHHALRSLQEGRRNNPKLLPLTEDVVKFAKHLKGEMHAKLNGLEKESNTNRIAHEWHNLSEVLLAHIVVFNRKRPGEVSKMTMQDYENCSQGEGGIIDGALSKWERALCRVLWRVEIVGKRLRTVPVLLTTTMKRAMDLLKERRCEAGIEESNTYVFAGSGEGHRRACDAIRVHSTKCNAEHPEHLRATHLRKQIATVAQIMNLKENELDVLANFLGHDIRTHREYYRLPDSTVQLAKVSKVLLKMERGDLEGLANKGLEEVQLDPSEEYITDAESDSEGEDVQSDDSPLVTVRTEDCSAYSGKSKSPSENHPIRKVWTLKEKTTVADHLGSFLLRRTLPGKAHILKLFNAEPQTFRDRSWTNVKDFVRTRFGRRM
;
A
#
# COMPACT_ATOMS: atom_id res chain seq x y z
N MET A 1 -1.60 -22.62 -14.72
CA MET A 1 -0.79 -23.67 -14.06
C MET A 1 -1.37 -25.05 -14.30
N VAL A 2 -2.54 -25.42 -13.75
CA VAL A 2 -3.09 -26.78 -13.97
C VAL A 2 -3.31 -27.06 -15.45
N LEU A 3 -3.89 -26.12 -16.21
CA LEU A 3 -4.05 -26.26 -17.66
C LEU A 3 -2.72 -26.46 -18.39
N GLU A 4 -1.71 -25.65 -18.06
CA GLU A 4 -0.35 -25.79 -18.61
C GLU A 4 0.31 -27.11 -18.24
N TYR A 5 0.08 -27.61 -17.02
CA TYR A 5 0.57 -28.92 -16.61
C TYR A 5 -0.04 -30.01 -17.49
N ARG A 6 -1.36 -29.99 -17.70
CA ARG A 6 -2.06 -30.97 -18.55
C ARG A 6 -1.57 -30.92 -19.99
N SER A 7 -1.32 -29.72 -20.52
CA SER A 7 -0.75 -29.52 -21.86
C SER A 7 0.66 -30.12 -21.96
N MET A 8 1.49 -29.88 -20.95
CA MET A 8 2.89 -30.33 -20.92
C MET A 8 3.04 -31.85 -20.73
N THR A 9 2.17 -32.49 -19.95
CA THR A 9 2.28 -33.93 -19.62
C THR A 9 1.31 -34.82 -20.39
N GLY A 10 0.36 -34.26 -21.13
CA GLY A 10 -0.70 -35.00 -21.82
C GLY A 10 -1.77 -35.61 -20.88
N GLU A 11 -1.68 -35.38 -19.56
CA GLU A 11 -2.64 -35.91 -18.58
C GLU A 11 -3.88 -34.99 -18.50
N THR A 12 -5.02 -35.36 -19.09
CA THR A 12 -6.20 -34.49 -19.19
C THR A 12 -7.03 -34.36 -17.89
N ASN A 13 -6.99 -35.37 -17.01
CA ASN A 13 -7.83 -35.46 -15.80
C ASN A 13 -7.12 -35.10 -14.49
N VAL A 14 -6.07 -34.27 -14.54
CA VAL A 14 -5.29 -33.90 -13.35
C VAL A 14 -5.94 -32.76 -12.59
N ASP A 15 -6.27 -32.97 -11.32
CA ASP A 15 -6.75 -31.94 -10.40
C ASP A 15 -5.60 -31.30 -9.59
N LEU A 16 -5.86 -30.18 -8.93
CA LEU A 16 -4.84 -29.49 -8.15
C LEU A 16 -4.32 -30.34 -6.98
N ALA A 17 -5.18 -31.16 -6.36
CA ALA A 17 -4.81 -31.98 -5.22
C ALA A 17 -3.80 -33.07 -5.60
N SER A 18 -3.95 -33.69 -6.78
CA SER A 18 -2.99 -34.69 -7.27
C SER A 18 -1.64 -34.12 -7.68
N LEU A 19 -1.54 -32.80 -7.91
CA LEU A 19 -0.27 -32.09 -8.17
C LEU A 19 0.54 -31.80 -6.92
N ILE A 20 -0.07 -31.85 -5.72
CA ILE A 20 0.61 -31.60 -4.43
C ILE A 20 1.33 -32.89 -3.99
N ARG A 21 2.36 -33.24 -4.76
CA ARG A 21 3.18 -34.44 -4.59
C ARG A 21 4.64 -34.13 -4.87
N PRO A 22 5.59 -34.60 -4.05
CA PRO A 22 7.02 -34.36 -4.25
C PRO A 22 7.51 -34.75 -5.65
N GLU A 23 7.01 -35.86 -6.19
CA GLU A 23 7.42 -36.39 -7.50
C GLU A 23 7.03 -35.45 -8.65
N LYS A 24 5.94 -34.70 -8.49
CA LYS A 24 5.43 -33.76 -9.49
C LYS A 24 6.01 -32.35 -9.33
N PHE A 25 6.86 -32.11 -8.33
CA PHE A 25 7.34 -30.76 -7.98
C PHE A 25 7.99 -30.04 -9.15
N VAL A 26 8.90 -30.71 -9.87
CA VAL A 26 9.60 -30.12 -11.03
C VAL A 26 8.60 -29.78 -12.15
N ALA A 27 7.70 -30.71 -12.49
CA ALA A 27 6.68 -30.47 -13.51
C ALA A 27 5.72 -29.32 -13.12
N VAL A 28 5.38 -29.18 -11.83
CA VAL A 28 4.57 -28.05 -11.33
C VAL A 28 5.32 -26.72 -11.45
N THR A 29 6.63 -26.68 -11.19
CA THR A 29 7.43 -25.47 -11.39
C THR A 29 7.50 -25.09 -12.87
N SER A 30 7.70 -26.06 -13.77
CA SER A 30 7.71 -25.83 -15.22
C SER A 30 6.34 -25.35 -15.74
N ALA A 31 5.25 -25.96 -15.29
CA ALA A 31 3.89 -25.52 -15.63
C ALA A 31 3.57 -24.12 -15.09
N THR A 32 4.15 -23.74 -13.95
CA THR A 32 4.04 -22.38 -13.40
C THR A 32 4.85 -21.39 -14.24
N LYS A 33 6.04 -21.78 -14.70
CA LYS A 33 6.87 -20.98 -15.61
C LYS A 33 6.14 -20.68 -16.91
N LEU A 34 5.61 -21.71 -17.56
CA LEU A 34 4.84 -21.58 -18.80
C LEU A 34 3.61 -20.69 -18.61
N ALA A 35 2.84 -20.92 -17.54
CA ALA A 35 1.63 -20.13 -17.26
C ALA A 35 1.89 -18.63 -17.10
N ALA A 36 3.08 -18.26 -16.64
CA ALA A 36 3.48 -16.86 -16.45
C ALA A 36 4.30 -16.30 -17.62
N GLY A 37 4.43 -17.05 -18.72
CA GLY A 37 5.18 -16.65 -19.90
C GLY A 37 6.68 -16.48 -19.64
N PHE A 38 7.30 -17.46 -18.96
CA PHE A 38 8.75 -17.46 -18.73
C PHE A 38 9.52 -17.69 -20.02
N CYS A 39 10.46 -16.80 -20.34
CA CYS A 39 11.42 -16.98 -21.42
C CYS A 39 12.74 -17.51 -20.86
N ALA A 40 13.20 -18.66 -21.38
CA ALA A 40 14.39 -19.34 -20.90
C ALA A 40 15.70 -18.64 -21.32
N GLU A 41 15.67 -17.87 -22.42
CA GLU A 41 16.86 -17.22 -22.98
C GLU A 41 17.36 -16.07 -22.09
N ASN A 42 16.44 -15.27 -21.58
CA ASN A 42 16.73 -14.09 -20.75
C ASN A 42 16.30 -14.26 -19.29
N ASN A 43 15.67 -15.39 -18.93
CA ASN A 43 15.13 -15.67 -17.60
C ASN A 43 14.10 -14.64 -17.11
N VAL A 44 13.33 -14.07 -18.04
CA VAL A 44 12.31 -13.04 -17.77
C VAL A 44 10.91 -13.64 -17.89
N TYR A 45 10.00 -13.21 -17.01
CA TYR A 45 8.58 -13.52 -17.12
C TYR A 45 7.82 -12.41 -17.83
N LYS A 46 6.87 -12.77 -18.70
CA LYS A 46 5.85 -11.83 -19.21
C LYS A 46 4.93 -11.34 -18.10
N THR A 47 4.48 -12.24 -17.23
CA THR A 47 3.57 -11.90 -16.11
C THR A 47 4.16 -12.40 -14.78
N PRO A 48 5.24 -11.79 -14.26
CA PRO A 48 5.94 -12.29 -13.07
C PRO A 48 5.04 -12.32 -11.82
N SER A 49 4.11 -11.38 -11.70
CA SER A 49 3.12 -11.35 -10.62
C SER A 49 2.25 -12.62 -10.56
N LEU A 50 1.94 -13.21 -11.72
CA LEU A 50 1.15 -14.44 -11.80
C LEU A 50 1.94 -15.63 -11.27
N ALA A 51 3.24 -15.73 -11.59
CA ALA A 51 4.12 -16.77 -11.06
C ALA A 51 4.17 -16.76 -9.52
N LEU A 52 4.30 -15.58 -8.92
CA LEU A 52 4.28 -15.41 -7.46
C LEU A 52 2.92 -15.79 -6.86
N LYS A 53 1.82 -15.32 -7.45
CA LYS A 53 0.45 -15.65 -7.02
C LYS A 53 0.19 -17.15 -7.05
N ILE A 54 0.63 -17.85 -8.11
CA ILE A 54 0.51 -19.30 -8.23
C ILE A 54 1.30 -20.01 -7.11
N GLY A 55 2.54 -19.59 -6.84
CA GLY A 55 3.34 -20.16 -5.76
C GLY A 55 2.69 -20.02 -4.39
N HIS A 56 2.22 -18.81 -4.04
CA HIS A 56 1.49 -18.59 -2.79
C HIS A 56 0.20 -19.40 -2.71
N GLY A 57 -0.57 -19.43 -3.80
CA GLY A 57 -1.79 -20.24 -3.87
C GLY A 57 -1.52 -21.73 -3.67
N LEU A 58 -0.46 -22.27 -4.28
CA LEU A 58 -0.04 -23.65 -4.13
C LEU A 58 0.34 -23.98 -2.67
N LYS A 59 1.09 -23.10 -2.00
CA LYS A 59 1.43 -23.27 -0.59
C LYS A 59 0.16 -23.33 0.28
N THR A 60 -0.74 -22.38 0.11
CA THR A 60 -2.02 -22.36 0.84
C THR A 60 -2.87 -23.60 0.55
N CYS A 61 -2.97 -24.03 -0.70
CA CYS A 61 -3.70 -25.25 -1.07
C CYS A 61 -3.08 -26.51 -0.44
N CYS A 62 -1.75 -26.58 -0.36
CA CYS A 62 -1.04 -27.67 0.30
C CYS A 62 -1.29 -27.70 1.81
N GLU A 63 -1.28 -26.54 2.47
CA GLU A 63 -1.61 -26.40 3.90
C GLU A 63 -3.06 -26.82 4.19
N ILE A 64 -4.01 -26.40 3.34
CA ILE A 64 -5.42 -26.82 3.44
C ILE A 64 -5.55 -28.35 3.26
N LEU A 65 -4.90 -28.92 2.24
CA LEU A 65 -4.94 -30.35 1.98
C LEU A 65 -4.30 -31.15 3.13
N GLN A 66 -3.20 -30.65 3.68
CA GLN A 66 -2.56 -31.23 4.87
C GLN A 66 -3.51 -31.18 6.09
N GLY A 67 -4.19 -30.05 6.32
CA GLY A 67 -5.18 -29.90 7.39
C GLY A 67 -6.32 -30.91 7.25
N LYS A 68 -6.88 -31.06 6.05
CA LYS A 68 -7.91 -32.07 5.76
C LYS A 68 -7.41 -33.50 6.01
N ALA A 69 -6.20 -33.83 5.58
CA ALA A 69 -5.59 -35.14 5.80
C ALA A 69 -5.36 -35.45 7.29
N ILE A 70 -5.07 -34.44 8.11
CA ILE A 70 -4.96 -34.59 9.56
C ILE A 70 -6.34 -34.90 10.17
N MET A 71 -7.38 -34.17 9.76
CA MET A 71 -8.76 -34.39 10.24
C MET A 71 -9.28 -35.78 9.88
N THR A 72 -8.97 -36.27 8.66
CA THR A 72 -9.39 -37.61 8.20
C THR A 72 -8.41 -38.73 8.55
N GLN A 73 -7.36 -38.44 9.33
CA GLN A 73 -6.29 -39.38 9.71
C GLN A 73 -5.59 -40.08 8.54
N ASN A 74 -5.56 -39.45 7.35
CA ASN A 74 -4.85 -39.98 6.18
C ASN A 74 -3.35 -39.67 6.26
N SER A 75 -2.56 -40.64 6.72
CA SER A 75 -1.12 -40.52 6.93
C SER A 75 -0.33 -40.33 5.62
N ALA A 76 -0.76 -40.94 4.52
CA ALA A 76 -0.09 -40.89 3.23
C ALA A 76 -0.13 -39.47 2.64
N ILE A 77 -1.32 -38.86 2.57
CA ILE A 77 -1.49 -37.50 2.06
C ILE A 77 -0.77 -36.50 2.96
N LYS A 78 -0.87 -36.67 4.29
CA LYS A 78 -0.15 -35.82 5.26
C LYS A 78 1.36 -35.83 5.03
N LYS A 79 1.95 -37.01 4.80
CA LYS A 79 3.40 -37.17 4.52
C LYS A 79 3.78 -36.52 3.19
N SER A 80 2.97 -36.73 2.15
CA SER A 80 3.15 -36.12 0.83
C SER A 80 3.14 -34.58 0.91
N CYS A 81 2.12 -33.98 1.54
CA CYS A 81 2.02 -32.53 1.70
C CYS A 81 3.20 -31.97 2.50
N LYS A 82 3.65 -32.65 3.56
CA LYS A 82 4.80 -32.21 4.36
C LYS A 82 6.09 -32.21 3.52
N ALA A 83 6.31 -33.27 2.73
CA ALA A 83 7.45 -33.35 1.83
C ALA A 83 7.38 -32.27 0.74
N PHE A 84 6.20 -32.03 0.16
CA PHE A 84 6.00 -30.96 -0.83
C PHE A 84 6.26 -29.56 -0.26
N LEU A 85 5.77 -29.25 0.96
CA LEU A 85 6.07 -27.97 1.63
C LEU A 85 7.56 -27.81 1.92
N THR A 86 8.24 -28.89 2.30
CA THR A 86 9.69 -28.88 2.51
C THR A 86 10.42 -28.56 1.21
N LEU A 87 10.05 -29.20 0.09
CA LEU A 87 10.59 -28.87 -1.23
C LEU A 87 10.27 -27.43 -1.65
N TYR A 88 9.06 -26.96 -1.37
CA TYR A 88 8.65 -25.59 -1.65
C TYR A 88 9.57 -24.60 -0.95
N ASP A 89 9.76 -24.74 0.36
CA ASP A 89 10.58 -23.81 1.15
C ASP A 89 12.08 -23.87 0.76
N LEU A 90 12.57 -25.04 0.32
CA LEU A 90 13.97 -25.22 -0.10
C LEU A 90 14.26 -24.75 -1.53
N GLN A 91 13.33 -24.94 -2.46
CA GLN A 91 13.63 -24.89 -3.90
C GLN A 91 12.73 -23.92 -4.67
N TRP A 92 11.49 -23.66 -4.25
CA TRP A 92 10.58 -22.81 -5.03
C TRP A 92 11.14 -21.41 -5.28
N GLY A 93 11.89 -20.89 -4.31
CA GLY A 93 12.61 -19.63 -4.39
C GLY A 93 13.49 -19.52 -5.63
N SER A 94 14.39 -20.48 -5.81
CA SER A 94 15.35 -20.51 -6.92
C SER A 94 14.67 -20.80 -8.25
N TYR A 95 13.71 -21.73 -8.30
CA TYR A 95 13.06 -22.10 -9.56
C TYR A 95 12.15 -21.00 -10.10
N VAL A 96 11.41 -20.27 -9.25
CA VAL A 96 10.34 -19.37 -9.70
C VAL A 96 10.48 -17.96 -9.11
N THR A 97 10.55 -17.85 -7.79
CA THR A 97 10.42 -16.55 -7.10
C THR A 97 11.53 -15.56 -7.47
N HIS A 98 12.78 -15.99 -7.50
CA HIS A 98 13.92 -15.09 -7.77
C HIS A 98 13.82 -14.45 -9.15
N HIS A 99 13.54 -15.24 -10.18
CA HIS A 99 13.39 -14.76 -11.55
C HIS A 99 12.16 -13.85 -11.71
N ALA A 100 11.05 -14.18 -11.02
CA ALA A 100 9.85 -13.34 -11.04
C ALA A 100 10.10 -11.98 -10.35
N LEU A 101 10.79 -11.96 -9.21
CA LEU A 101 11.15 -10.72 -8.51
C LEU A 101 12.14 -9.87 -9.31
N ARG A 102 13.14 -10.50 -9.94
CA ARG A 102 14.06 -9.80 -10.85
C ARG A 102 13.31 -9.16 -12.02
N SER A 103 12.46 -9.93 -12.72
CA SER A 103 11.64 -9.43 -13.83
C SER A 103 10.78 -8.22 -13.40
N LEU A 104 10.20 -8.27 -12.20
CA LEU A 104 9.44 -7.14 -11.63
C LEU A 104 10.31 -5.91 -11.34
N GLN A 105 11.54 -6.10 -10.86
CA GLN A 105 12.46 -5.00 -10.58
C GLN A 105 13.00 -4.38 -11.86
N GLU A 106 13.39 -5.19 -12.84
CA GLU A 106 13.86 -4.75 -14.15
C GLU A 106 12.78 -3.96 -14.89
N GLY A 107 11.54 -4.48 -14.93
CA GLY A 107 10.41 -3.77 -15.51
C GLY A 107 10.01 -2.48 -14.79
N ARG A 108 10.44 -2.29 -13.53
CA ARG A 108 10.24 -1.03 -12.78
C ARG A 108 11.38 -0.04 -12.93
N ARG A 109 12.58 -0.47 -13.35
CA ARG A 109 13.80 0.33 -13.29
C ARG A 109 13.72 1.61 -14.12
N ASN A 110 13.11 1.51 -15.30
CA ASN A 110 13.02 2.61 -16.28
C ASN A 110 11.59 2.95 -16.66
N ASN A 111 10.59 2.41 -15.98
CA ASN A 111 9.19 2.66 -16.33
C ASN A 111 8.70 3.93 -15.63
N PRO A 112 8.41 5.02 -16.36
CA PRO A 112 7.89 6.23 -15.75
C PRO A 112 6.57 5.92 -15.05
N LYS A 113 6.42 6.37 -13.81
CA LYS A 113 5.13 6.30 -13.12
C LYS A 113 4.20 7.34 -13.75
N LEU A 114 3.53 6.97 -14.83
CA LEU A 114 2.58 7.85 -15.51
C LEU A 114 1.44 8.20 -14.54
N LEU A 115 1.44 9.46 -14.10
CA LEU A 115 0.35 10.05 -13.35
C LEU A 115 -0.67 10.59 -14.33
N PRO A 116 -1.97 10.56 -13.98
CA PRO A 116 -2.99 11.10 -14.86
C PRO A 116 -2.80 12.61 -14.99
N LEU A 117 -2.92 13.13 -16.21
CA LEU A 117 -2.88 14.56 -16.49
C LEU A 117 -3.94 15.28 -15.66
N THR A 118 -3.59 16.43 -15.09
CA THR A 118 -4.52 17.22 -14.28
C THR A 118 -5.77 17.60 -15.09
N GLU A 119 -5.60 17.91 -16.37
CA GLU A 119 -6.70 18.22 -17.29
C GLU A 119 -7.67 17.05 -17.44
N ASP A 120 -7.16 15.84 -17.66
CA ASP A 120 -7.99 14.63 -17.79
C ASP A 120 -8.73 14.30 -16.49
N VAL A 121 -8.10 14.53 -15.34
CA VAL A 121 -8.77 14.38 -14.04
C VAL A 121 -9.93 15.38 -13.88
N VAL A 122 -9.76 16.62 -14.35
CA VAL A 122 -10.83 17.64 -14.34
C VAL A 122 -11.95 17.27 -15.32
N LYS A 123 -11.62 16.87 -16.55
CA LYS A 123 -12.60 16.37 -17.54
C LYS A 123 -13.40 15.21 -16.98
N PHE A 124 -12.73 14.26 -16.34
CA PHE A 124 -13.38 13.10 -15.72
C PHE A 124 -14.29 13.47 -14.55
N ALA A 125 -13.84 14.35 -13.65
CA ALA A 125 -14.68 14.82 -12.55
C ALA A 125 -15.92 15.58 -13.05
N LYS A 126 -15.77 16.41 -14.09
CA LYS A 126 -16.88 17.12 -14.73
C LYS A 126 -17.88 16.15 -15.37
N HIS A 127 -17.38 15.14 -16.09
CA HIS A 127 -18.19 14.08 -16.68
C HIS A 127 -19.02 13.32 -15.64
N LEU A 128 -18.36 12.81 -14.58
CA LEU A 128 -19.04 12.08 -13.51
C LEU A 128 -20.11 12.93 -12.82
N LYS A 129 -19.82 14.21 -12.56
CA LYS A 129 -20.79 15.14 -11.97
C LYS A 129 -21.99 15.37 -12.89
N GLY A 130 -21.77 15.57 -14.18
CA GLY A 130 -22.82 15.76 -15.19
C GLY A 130 -23.70 14.53 -15.36
N GLU A 131 -23.09 13.37 -15.59
CA GLU A 131 -23.79 12.10 -15.74
C GLU A 131 -24.59 11.73 -14.49
N MET A 132 -24.01 11.90 -13.30
CA MET A 132 -24.72 11.69 -12.03
C MET A 132 -25.96 12.57 -11.93
N HIS A 133 -25.86 13.86 -12.30
CA HIS A 133 -27.01 14.75 -12.27
C HIS A 133 -28.09 14.35 -13.27
N ALA A 134 -27.70 13.94 -14.49
CA ALA A 134 -28.63 13.46 -15.50
C ALA A 134 -29.37 12.18 -15.03
N LYS A 135 -28.64 11.21 -14.48
CA LYS A 135 -29.22 9.95 -13.97
C LYS A 135 -30.06 10.14 -12.71
N LEU A 136 -29.68 11.09 -11.85
CA LEU A 136 -30.47 11.48 -10.69
C LEU A 136 -31.85 11.99 -11.14
N ASN A 137 -31.87 12.99 -12.03
CA ASN A 137 -33.11 13.56 -12.55
C ASN A 137 -33.95 12.54 -13.34
N GLY A 138 -33.29 11.59 -14.02
CA GLY A 138 -33.94 10.50 -14.73
C GLY A 138 -34.70 9.57 -13.78
N LEU A 139 -34.05 9.11 -12.71
CA LEU A 139 -34.66 8.22 -11.72
C LEU A 139 -35.77 8.93 -10.91
N GLU A 140 -35.62 10.22 -10.59
CA GLU A 140 -36.65 10.98 -9.87
C GLU A 140 -37.96 11.07 -10.64
N LYS A 141 -37.90 11.15 -11.97
CA LYS A 141 -39.08 11.30 -12.84
C LYS A 141 -39.65 9.98 -13.34
N GLU A 142 -38.92 8.88 -13.21
CA GLU A 142 -39.33 7.59 -13.76
C GLU A 142 -40.38 6.92 -12.86
N SER A 143 -41.47 6.48 -13.50
CA SER A 143 -42.60 5.82 -12.84
C SER A 143 -42.76 4.37 -13.30
N ASN A 144 -42.08 3.95 -14.38
CA ASN A 144 -42.16 2.59 -14.87
C ASN A 144 -41.19 1.66 -14.12
N THR A 145 -41.73 0.65 -13.42
CA THR A 145 -40.96 -0.31 -12.59
C THR A 145 -39.78 -0.95 -13.31
N ASN A 146 -39.95 -1.36 -14.58
CA ASN A 146 -38.86 -2.00 -15.34
C ASN A 146 -37.73 -1.01 -15.68
N ARG A 147 -38.05 0.27 -15.87
CA ARG A 147 -37.07 1.32 -16.15
C ARG A 147 -36.41 1.84 -14.87
N ILE A 148 -37.13 1.83 -13.75
CA ILE A 148 -36.60 2.19 -12.43
C ILE A 148 -35.39 1.33 -12.08
N ALA A 149 -35.46 0.01 -12.28
CA ALA A 149 -34.32 -0.89 -12.04
C ALA A 149 -33.09 -0.50 -12.88
N HIS A 150 -33.28 -0.20 -14.16
CA HIS A 150 -32.20 0.22 -15.07
C HIS A 150 -31.60 1.58 -14.65
N GLU A 151 -32.43 2.59 -14.40
CA GLU A 151 -31.96 3.92 -14.00
C GLU A 151 -31.34 3.93 -12.60
N TRP A 152 -31.85 3.10 -11.68
CA TRP A 152 -31.25 2.89 -10.36
C TRP A 152 -29.84 2.33 -10.51
N HIS A 153 -29.65 1.31 -11.36
CA HIS A 153 -28.32 0.73 -11.60
C HIS A 153 -27.36 1.73 -12.26
N ASN A 154 -27.84 2.55 -13.19
CA ASN A 154 -27.03 3.60 -13.83
C ASN A 154 -26.61 4.69 -12.85
N LEU A 155 -27.54 5.16 -12.01
CA LEU A 155 -27.24 6.14 -10.97
C LEU A 155 -26.27 5.57 -9.95
N SER A 156 -26.49 4.32 -9.50
CA SER A 156 -25.62 3.60 -8.58
C SER A 156 -24.19 3.46 -9.11
N GLU A 157 -24.04 3.13 -10.40
CA GLU A 157 -22.75 3.00 -11.06
C GLU A 157 -21.97 4.32 -11.11
N VAL A 158 -22.59 5.39 -11.64
CA VAL A 158 -21.91 6.68 -11.79
C VAL A 158 -21.64 7.34 -10.44
N LEU A 159 -22.57 7.22 -9.48
CA LEU A 159 -22.42 7.76 -8.12
C LEU A 159 -21.26 7.09 -7.39
N LEU A 160 -21.16 5.75 -7.49
CA LEU A 160 -20.06 5.00 -6.91
C LEU A 160 -18.70 5.46 -7.47
N ALA A 161 -18.58 5.60 -8.79
CA ALA A 161 -17.37 6.12 -9.42
C ALA A 161 -17.05 7.54 -8.94
N HIS A 162 -18.05 8.42 -8.88
CA HIS A 162 -17.90 9.81 -8.46
C HIS A 162 -17.41 9.93 -7.01
N ILE A 163 -17.98 9.17 -6.08
CA ILE A 163 -17.58 9.17 -4.66
C ILE A 163 -16.14 8.69 -4.51
N VAL A 164 -15.75 7.61 -5.22
CA VAL A 164 -14.38 7.07 -5.17
C VAL A 164 -13.37 8.07 -5.72
N VAL A 165 -13.67 8.69 -6.86
CA VAL A 165 -12.80 9.68 -7.51
C VAL A 165 -12.68 10.93 -6.66
N PHE A 166 -13.77 11.45 -6.10
CA PHE A 166 -13.78 12.64 -5.25
C PHE A 166 -12.96 12.44 -3.97
N ASN A 167 -13.15 11.31 -3.29
CA ASN A 167 -12.49 11.05 -2.01
C ASN A 167 -11.10 10.39 -2.13
N ARG A 168 -10.68 10.02 -3.35
CA ARG A 168 -9.44 9.25 -3.62
C ARG A 168 -9.33 7.96 -2.78
N LYS A 169 -10.48 7.33 -2.48
CA LYS A 169 -10.57 6.11 -1.66
C LYS A 169 -10.18 4.88 -2.45
N ARG A 170 -9.89 3.78 -1.75
CA ARG A 170 -9.77 2.51 -2.47
C ARG A 170 -11.16 2.12 -2.98
N PRO A 171 -11.29 1.67 -4.23
CA PRO A 171 -12.57 1.29 -4.82
C PRO A 171 -13.37 0.31 -3.95
N GLY A 172 -12.69 -0.71 -3.42
CA GLY A 172 -13.31 -1.74 -2.59
C GLY A 172 -13.79 -1.27 -1.20
N GLU A 173 -13.32 -0.13 -0.70
CA GLU A 173 -13.79 0.43 0.58
C GLU A 173 -15.20 1.03 0.37
N VAL A 174 -15.37 1.89 -0.64
CA VAL A 174 -16.67 2.53 -0.94
C VAL A 174 -17.68 1.54 -1.50
N SER A 175 -17.25 0.60 -2.36
CA SER A 175 -18.11 -0.47 -2.88
C SER A 175 -18.79 -1.30 -1.79
N LYS A 176 -18.16 -1.42 -0.62
CA LYS A 176 -18.63 -2.25 0.51
C LYS A 176 -19.37 -1.44 1.57
N MET A 177 -19.68 -0.17 1.32
CA MET A 177 -20.48 0.65 2.22
C MET A 177 -21.85 -0.02 2.44
N THR A 178 -22.18 -0.26 3.70
CA THR A 178 -23.45 -0.88 4.09
C THR A 178 -24.54 0.17 4.31
N MET A 179 -25.80 -0.25 4.29
CA MET A 179 -26.93 0.61 4.66
C MET A 179 -26.81 1.13 6.09
N GLN A 180 -26.29 0.29 7.01
CA GLN A 180 -26.04 0.67 8.40
C GLN A 180 -24.96 1.75 8.52
N ASP A 181 -23.86 1.64 7.76
CA ASP A 181 -22.83 2.69 7.72
C ASP A 181 -23.47 4.02 7.25
N TYR A 182 -24.30 3.95 6.21
CA TYR A 182 -24.95 5.12 5.62
C TYR A 182 -26.01 5.75 6.54
N GLU A 183 -26.68 4.97 7.39
CA GLU A 183 -27.60 5.51 8.39
C GLU A 183 -26.92 6.36 9.46
N ASN A 184 -25.64 6.09 9.72
CA ASN A 184 -24.80 6.92 10.59
C ASN A 184 -24.18 8.14 9.88
N CYS A 185 -24.66 8.46 8.66
CA CYS A 185 -24.23 9.65 7.93
C CYS A 185 -24.57 10.90 8.74
N SER A 186 -23.55 11.73 8.98
CA SER A 186 -23.69 12.96 9.76
C SER A 186 -23.20 14.16 8.96
N GLN A 187 -23.86 15.30 9.16
CA GLN A 187 -23.37 16.59 8.69
C GLN A 187 -22.32 17.10 9.69
N GLY A 188 -21.28 17.77 9.20
CA GLY A 188 -20.05 18.06 9.95
C GLY A 188 -20.16 18.95 11.20
N GLU A 189 -21.36 19.28 11.69
CA GLU A 189 -21.57 20.21 12.81
C GLU A 189 -21.49 19.57 14.21
N GLY A 190 -21.64 18.24 14.35
CA GLY A 190 -21.94 17.57 15.63
C GLY A 190 -20.88 17.59 16.76
N GLY A 191 -19.84 18.43 16.70
CA GLY A 191 -18.84 18.49 17.79
C GLY A 191 -17.68 19.47 17.59
N ILE A 192 -17.81 20.48 16.74
CA ILE A 192 -16.72 21.43 16.48
C ILE A 192 -16.67 22.45 17.61
N ILE A 193 -15.54 22.49 18.33
CA ILE A 193 -15.23 23.56 19.28
C ILE A 193 -15.10 24.86 18.49
N ASP A 194 -16.02 25.80 18.73
CA ASP A 194 -16.00 27.12 18.12
C ASP A 194 -14.63 27.79 18.32
N GLY A 195 -13.93 28.08 17.22
CA GLY A 195 -12.63 28.78 17.23
C GLY A 195 -11.45 28.01 16.63
N ALA A 196 -11.52 26.68 16.48
CA ALA A 196 -10.42 25.88 15.91
C ALA A 196 -10.34 25.91 14.37
N LEU A 197 -11.42 26.33 13.70
CA LEU A 197 -11.55 26.30 12.24
C LEU A 197 -11.75 27.70 11.65
N SER A 198 -11.10 27.94 10.52
CA SER A 198 -11.28 29.13 9.68
C SER A 198 -12.74 29.29 9.23
N LYS A 199 -13.10 30.49 8.74
CA LYS A 199 -14.44 30.77 8.19
C LYS A 199 -14.78 29.81 7.04
N TRP A 200 -13.80 29.46 6.22
CA TRP A 200 -13.97 28.58 5.08
C TRP A 200 -14.12 27.11 5.50
N GLU A 201 -13.30 26.63 6.44
CA GLU A 201 -13.43 25.26 6.98
C GLU A 201 -14.79 25.05 7.65
N ARG A 202 -15.29 26.04 8.41
CA ARG A 202 -16.67 26.00 8.93
C ARG A 202 -17.73 26.00 7.84
N ALA A 203 -17.52 26.70 6.73
CA ALA A 203 -18.42 26.63 5.59
C ALA A 203 -18.39 25.25 4.92
N LEU A 204 -17.22 24.62 4.78
CA LEU A 204 -17.09 23.28 4.22
C LEU A 204 -17.72 22.21 5.11
N CYS A 205 -17.55 22.28 6.44
CA CYS A 205 -18.23 21.37 7.39
C CYS A 205 -19.76 21.44 7.30
N ARG A 206 -20.31 22.60 6.92
CA ARG A 206 -21.76 22.78 6.70
C ARG A 206 -22.24 22.19 5.39
N VAL A 207 -21.38 22.09 4.37
CA VAL A 207 -21.80 21.66 3.01
C VAL A 207 -21.50 20.18 2.75
N LEU A 208 -20.53 19.60 3.48
CA LEU A 208 -20.12 18.22 3.32
C LEU A 208 -20.74 17.31 4.38
N TRP A 209 -21.18 16.14 3.92
CA TRP A 209 -21.65 15.04 4.74
C TRP A 209 -20.53 14.03 4.94
N ARG A 210 -20.50 13.36 6.09
CA ARG A 210 -19.50 12.36 6.44
C ARG A 210 -20.18 11.04 6.76
N VAL A 211 -19.71 9.99 6.10
CA VAL A 211 -20.04 8.58 6.40
C VAL A 211 -18.78 7.88 6.87
N GLU A 212 -18.85 7.15 7.96
CA GLU A 212 -17.76 6.30 8.42
C GLU A 212 -17.96 4.87 7.93
N ILE A 213 -16.98 4.34 7.20
CA ILE A 213 -17.03 2.97 6.66
C ILE A 213 -15.88 2.11 7.18
N VAL A 214 -16.07 0.80 7.15
CA VAL A 214 -15.05 -0.16 7.59
C VAL A 214 -14.03 -0.43 6.47
N GLY A 215 -12.81 0.04 6.68
CA GLY A 215 -11.65 -0.23 5.82
C GLY A 215 -10.94 -1.55 6.15
N LYS A 216 -9.78 -1.77 5.50
CA LYS A 216 -8.96 -2.96 5.76
C LYS A 216 -8.58 -3.05 7.25
N ARG A 217 -8.60 -4.27 7.80
CA ARG A 217 -8.28 -4.57 9.21
C ARG A 217 -9.18 -3.82 10.20
N LEU A 218 -10.46 -3.64 9.86
CA LEU A 218 -11.47 -2.99 10.70
C LEU A 218 -11.15 -1.52 11.04
N ARG A 219 -10.28 -0.85 10.27
CA ARG A 219 -10.02 0.58 10.48
C ARG A 219 -11.19 1.40 9.94
N THR A 220 -11.73 2.29 10.75
CA THR A 220 -12.73 3.26 10.30
C THR A 220 -12.12 4.26 9.33
N VAL A 221 -12.79 4.48 8.20
CA VAL A 221 -12.36 5.39 7.14
C VAL A 221 -13.50 6.36 6.82
N PRO A 222 -13.29 7.69 6.91
CA PRO A 222 -14.35 8.66 6.63
C PRO A 222 -14.51 8.88 5.12
N VAL A 223 -15.73 8.93 4.60
CA VAL A 223 -16.06 9.29 3.21
C VAL A 223 -16.87 10.57 3.23
N LEU A 224 -16.44 11.55 2.43
CA LEU A 224 -17.11 12.84 2.28
C LEU A 224 -18.08 12.79 1.10
N LEU A 225 -19.28 13.30 1.30
CA LEU A 225 -20.31 13.41 0.27
C LEU A 225 -20.72 14.88 0.12
N THR A 226 -20.88 15.31 -1.12
CA THR A 226 -21.54 16.59 -1.43
C THR A 226 -23.05 16.45 -1.20
N THR A 227 -23.76 17.56 -1.04
CA THR A 227 -25.23 17.58 -0.96
C THR A 227 -25.91 16.88 -2.14
N THR A 228 -25.37 17.02 -3.36
CA THR A 228 -25.90 16.29 -4.53
C THR A 228 -25.65 14.79 -4.44
N MET A 229 -24.47 14.36 -3.98
CA MET A 229 -24.19 12.93 -3.75
C MET A 229 -25.10 12.36 -2.67
N LYS A 230 -25.32 13.10 -1.57
CA LYS A 230 -26.23 12.71 -0.49
C LYS A 230 -27.66 12.51 -1.02
N ARG A 231 -28.19 13.46 -1.78
CA ARG A 231 -29.50 13.33 -2.44
C ARG A 231 -29.58 12.10 -3.34
N ALA A 232 -28.54 11.83 -4.12
CA ALA A 232 -28.51 10.63 -4.96
C ALA A 232 -28.49 9.34 -4.14
N MET A 233 -27.75 9.30 -3.04
CA MET A 233 -27.75 8.17 -2.10
C MET A 233 -29.11 7.96 -1.43
N ASP A 234 -29.80 9.05 -1.06
CA ASP A 234 -31.14 9.01 -0.49
C ASP A 234 -32.15 8.44 -1.49
N LEU A 235 -32.11 8.90 -2.75
CA LEU A 235 -32.97 8.36 -3.80
C LEU A 235 -32.70 6.88 -4.08
N LEU A 236 -31.42 6.45 -4.07
CA LEU A 236 -31.09 5.03 -4.19
C LEU A 236 -31.62 4.20 -3.02
N LYS A 237 -31.65 4.74 -1.80
CA LYS A 237 -32.24 4.10 -0.62
C LYS A 237 -33.76 4.00 -0.76
N GLU A 238 -34.42 5.09 -1.15
CA GLU A 238 -35.88 5.18 -1.31
C GLU A 238 -36.41 4.22 -2.38
N ARG A 239 -35.80 4.21 -3.57
CA ARG A 239 -36.25 3.40 -4.72
C ARG A 239 -35.64 2.00 -4.76
N ARG A 240 -35.04 1.53 -3.65
CA ARG A 240 -34.32 0.25 -3.58
C ARG A 240 -35.21 -0.96 -3.85
N CYS A 241 -36.39 -1.01 -3.24
CA CYS A 241 -37.34 -2.11 -3.42
C CYS A 241 -37.93 -2.12 -4.84
N GLU A 242 -38.25 -0.95 -5.39
CA GLU A 242 -38.77 -0.81 -6.76
C GLU A 242 -37.74 -1.22 -7.83
N ALA A 243 -36.45 -1.06 -7.53
CA ALA A 243 -35.37 -1.50 -8.40
C ALA A 243 -35.12 -3.02 -8.37
N GLY A 244 -35.89 -3.78 -7.58
CA GLY A 244 -35.77 -5.24 -7.48
C GLY A 244 -34.54 -5.71 -6.71
N ILE A 245 -33.99 -4.87 -5.82
CA ILE A 245 -32.88 -5.25 -4.95
C ILE A 245 -33.38 -6.11 -3.79
N GLU A 246 -32.73 -7.24 -3.57
CA GLU A 246 -33.08 -8.19 -2.52
C GLU A 246 -32.91 -7.59 -1.11
N GLU A 247 -33.85 -7.87 -0.20
CA GLU A 247 -33.81 -7.37 1.19
C GLU A 247 -32.61 -7.91 1.98
N SER A 248 -32.09 -9.09 1.61
CA SER A 248 -30.88 -9.69 2.19
C SER A 248 -29.60 -8.91 1.84
N ASN A 249 -29.63 -8.09 0.77
CA ASN A 249 -28.47 -7.30 0.35
C ASN A 249 -28.27 -6.10 1.27
N THR A 250 -27.14 -6.07 1.99
CA THR A 250 -26.82 -5.02 2.96
C THR A 250 -26.06 -3.82 2.38
N TYR A 251 -25.63 -3.88 1.13
CA TYR A 251 -24.78 -2.86 0.52
C TYR A 251 -25.59 -1.72 -0.10
N VAL A 252 -25.13 -0.47 0.07
CA VAL A 252 -25.77 0.68 -0.59
C VAL A 252 -25.67 0.53 -2.11
N PHE A 253 -24.48 0.21 -2.61
CA PHE A 253 -24.21 -0.05 -4.02
C PHE A 253 -24.43 -1.54 -4.35
N ALA A 254 -25.67 -2.00 -4.23
CA ALA A 254 -26.04 -3.38 -4.49
C ALA A 254 -25.72 -3.82 -5.93
N GLY A 255 -25.11 -5.00 -6.02
CA GLY A 255 -24.90 -5.74 -7.28
C GLY A 255 -26.01 -6.76 -7.49
N SER A 256 -25.71 -7.84 -8.21
CA SER A 256 -26.61 -8.98 -8.35
C SER A 256 -26.59 -9.86 -7.09
N GLY A 257 -27.76 -10.33 -6.65
CA GLY A 257 -27.93 -11.14 -5.43
C GLY A 257 -27.44 -10.40 -4.18
N GLU A 258 -26.71 -11.09 -3.31
CA GLU A 258 -26.10 -10.53 -2.09
C GLU A 258 -24.78 -9.76 -2.34
N GLY A 259 -24.42 -9.55 -3.61
CA GLY A 259 -23.16 -8.91 -4.00
C GLY A 259 -23.18 -7.38 -3.97
N HIS A 260 -22.00 -6.78 -4.17
CA HIS A 260 -21.84 -5.34 -4.32
C HIS A 260 -21.28 -4.97 -5.70
N ARG A 261 -21.51 -3.74 -6.16
CA ARG A 261 -20.93 -3.22 -7.40
C ARG A 261 -19.43 -2.98 -7.27
N ARG A 262 -18.71 -3.16 -8.37
CA ARG A 262 -17.26 -2.93 -8.44
C ARG A 262 -16.98 -1.53 -8.97
N ALA A 263 -16.49 -0.65 -8.09
CA ALA A 263 -16.13 0.71 -8.47
C ALA A 263 -15.03 0.78 -9.54
N CYS A 264 -14.12 -0.21 -9.61
CA CYS A 264 -13.09 -0.25 -10.66
C CYS A 264 -13.69 -0.32 -12.07
N ASP A 265 -14.76 -1.09 -12.22
CA ASP A 265 -15.41 -1.31 -13.51
C ASP A 265 -16.18 -0.04 -13.92
N ALA A 266 -16.91 0.57 -12.98
CA ALA A 266 -17.58 1.86 -13.16
C ALA A 266 -16.59 2.98 -13.57
N ILE A 267 -15.45 3.10 -12.88
CA ILE A 267 -14.42 4.10 -13.21
C ILE A 267 -13.89 3.86 -14.63
N ARG A 268 -13.64 2.61 -15.02
CA ARG A 268 -13.15 2.28 -16.37
C ARG A 268 -14.18 2.69 -17.43
N VAL A 269 -15.45 2.35 -17.25
CA VAL A 269 -16.54 2.70 -18.18
C VAL A 269 -16.67 4.21 -18.35
N HIS A 270 -16.65 4.98 -17.26
CA HIS A 270 -16.80 6.43 -17.36
C HIS A 270 -15.51 7.13 -17.83
N SER A 271 -14.32 6.55 -17.60
CA SER A 271 -13.06 7.14 -18.08
C SER A 271 -12.96 7.20 -19.60
N THR A 272 -13.53 6.21 -20.31
CA THR A 272 -13.53 6.22 -21.78
C THR A 272 -14.58 7.17 -22.37
N LYS A 273 -15.50 7.68 -21.54
CA LYS A 273 -16.61 8.56 -21.97
C LYS A 273 -16.35 10.03 -21.67
N CYS A 274 -15.26 10.39 -20.98
CA CYS A 274 -15.02 11.76 -20.52
C CYS A 274 -14.13 12.61 -21.44
N ASN A 275 -13.83 12.14 -22.67
CA ASN A 275 -12.96 12.82 -23.63
C ASN A 275 -11.57 13.18 -23.06
N ALA A 276 -11.05 12.32 -22.18
CA ALA A 276 -9.67 12.40 -21.70
C ALA A 276 -8.70 12.01 -22.83
N GLU A 277 -7.51 12.58 -22.80
CA GLU A 277 -6.42 12.23 -23.72
C GLU A 277 -5.88 10.82 -23.40
N HIS A 278 -5.69 10.55 -22.10
CA HIS A 278 -5.20 9.27 -21.59
C HIS A 278 -6.20 8.62 -20.62
N PRO A 279 -7.36 8.14 -21.10
CA PRO A 279 -8.39 7.53 -20.27
C PRO A 279 -7.91 6.26 -19.54
N GLU A 280 -6.88 5.59 -20.05
CA GLU A 280 -6.21 4.44 -19.43
C GLU A 280 -5.52 4.77 -18.10
N HIS A 281 -5.12 6.02 -17.90
CA HIS A 281 -4.48 6.48 -16.67
C HIS A 281 -5.48 6.95 -15.60
N LEU A 282 -6.75 7.15 -15.97
CA LEU A 282 -7.84 7.47 -15.04
C LEU A 282 -8.28 6.21 -14.27
N ARG A 283 -7.41 5.73 -13.39
CA ARG A 283 -7.63 4.58 -12.50
C ARG A 283 -7.53 5.04 -11.05
N ALA A 284 -8.31 4.42 -10.16
CA ALA A 284 -8.30 4.80 -8.74
C ALA A 284 -6.90 4.71 -8.10
N THR A 285 -6.09 3.73 -8.51
CA THR A 285 -4.70 3.57 -8.06
C THR A 285 -3.82 4.75 -8.50
N HIS A 286 -4.00 5.24 -9.73
CA HIS A 286 -3.23 6.34 -10.30
C HIS A 286 -3.66 7.69 -9.71
N LEU A 287 -4.97 7.93 -9.59
CA LEU A 287 -5.53 9.11 -8.92
C LEU A 287 -5.07 9.22 -7.45
N ARG A 288 -4.88 8.06 -6.79
CA ARG A 288 -4.36 8.00 -5.42
C ARG A 288 -2.84 8.13 -5.33
N LYS A 289 -2.09 7.90 -6.41
CA LYS A 289 -0.66 8.27 -6.49
C LYS A 289 -0.53 9.77 -6.74
N GLN A 290 -1.40 10.34 -7.59
CA GLN A 290 -1.40 11.77 -7.91
C GLN A 290 -1.54 12.64 -6.66
N ILE A 291 -2.42 12.29 -5.71
CA ILE A 291 -2.57 13.05 -4.46
C ILE A 291 -1.29 13.07 -3.60
N ALA A 292 -0.45 12.05 -3.69
CA ALA A 292 0.85 12.03 -3.01
C ALA A 292 1.83 13.02 -3.65
N THR A 293 1.87 13.07 -4.99
CA THR A 293 2.65 14.07 -5.73
C THR A 293 2.17 15.48 -5.43
N VAL A 294 0.85 15.71 -5.41
CA VAL A 294 0.28 17.02 -5.05
C VAL A 294 0.68 17.42 -3.62
N ALA A 295 0.62 16.49 -2.66
CA ALA A 295 1.04 16.76 -1.28
C ALA A 295 2.53 17.12 -1.16
N GLN A 296 3.39 16.54 -2.02
CA GLN A 296 4.81 16.90 -2.11
C GLN A 296 5.02 18.29 -2.72
N ILE A 297 4.31 18.61 -3.81
CA ILE A 297 4.35 19.93 -4.45
C ILE A 297 3.88 21.01 -3.47
N MET A 298 2.84 20.72 -2.68
CA MET A 298 2.32 21.60 -1.63
C MET A 298 3.28 21.74 -0.43
N ASN A 299 4.34 20.93 -0.36
CA ASN A 299 5.30 20.90 0.73
C ASN A 299 4.64 20.79 2.12
N LEU A 300 3.66 19.88 2.23
CA LEU A 300 2.89 19.68 3.47
C LEU A 300 3.81 19.23 4.62
N LYS A 301 3.57 19.77 5.82
CA LYS A 301 4.28 19.38 7.05
C LYS A 301 3.91 17.97 7.47
N GLU A 302 4.72 17.35 8.34
CA GLU A 302 4.51 15.96 8.79
C GLU A 302 3.12 15.73 9.39
N ASN A 303 2.63 16.67 10.21
CA ASN A 303 1.31 16.59 10.82
C ASN A 303 0.18 16.74 9.78
N GLU A 304 0.37 17.55 8.74
CA GLU A 304 -0.61 17.75 7.66
C GLU A 304 -0.68 16.52 6.74
N LEU A 305 0.47 15.94 6.45
CA LEU A 305 0.57 14.67 5.73
C LEU A 305 -0.07 13.52 6.53
N ASP A 306 0.11 13.48 7.85
CA ASP A 306 -0.54 12.48 8.70
C ASP A 306 -2.07 12.60 8.65
N VAL A 307 -2.62 13.82 8.68
CA VAL A 307 -4.07 14.06 8.51
C VAL A 307 -4.54 13.54 7.14
N LEU A 308 -3.82 13.87 6.07
CA LEU A 308 -4.15 13.41 4.71
C LEU A 308 -4.06 11.89 4.56
N ALA A 309 -3.01 11.26 5.12
CA ALA A 309 -2.80 9.82 5.07
C ALA A 309 -3.87 9.06 5.87
N ASN A 310 -4.23 9.56 7.05
CA ASN A 310 -5.31 9.03 7.88
C ASN A 310 -6.65 9.15 7.15
N PHE A 311 -6.92 10.31 6.54
CA PHE A 311 -8.09 10.48 5.70
C PHE A 311 -8.10 9.43 4.60
N LEU A 312 -7.01 9.26 3.84
CA LEU A 312 -6.99 8.29 2.75
C LEU A 312 -7.07 6.83 3.23
N GLY A 313 -6.76 6.51 4.49
CA GLY A 313 -6.72 5.15 5.02
C GLY A 313 -5.39 4.44 4.74
N HIS A 314 -4.29 5.20 4.69
CA HIS A 314 -2.93 4.68 4.58
C HIS A 314 -2.37 4.26 5.94
N ASP A 315 -1.37 3.37 5.93
CA ASP A 315 -0.59 3.04 7.13
C ASP A 315 0.61 3.99 7.23
N ILE A 316 1.05 4.31 8.45
CA ILE A 316 2.13 5.27 8.71
C ILE A 316 3.49 4.84 8.11
N ARG A 317 3.69 3.55 7.82
CA ARG A 317 4.86 3.08 7.06
C ARG A 317 4.72 3.32 5.56
N THR A 318 3.53 3.10 5.01
CA THR A 318 3.21 3.46 3.62
C THR A 318 3.31 4.99 3.42
N HIS A 319 3.04 5.77 4.45
CA HIS A 319 3.20 7.23 4.45
C HIS A 319 4.66 7.68 4.13
N ARG A 320 5.67 7.06 4.75
CA ARG A 320 7.08 7.46 4.55
C ARG A 320 7.62 7.13 3.17
N GLU A 321 7.22 6.01 2.57
CA GLU A 321 7.73 5.58 1.27
C GLU A 321 7.02 6.29 0.10
N TYR A 322 5.74 6.64 0.24
CA TYR A 322 4.97 7.18 -0.88
C TYR A 322 4.91 8.72 -0.91
N TYR A 323 4.99 9.38 0.25
CA TYR A 323 4.87 10.86 0.33
C TYR A 323 6.21 11.55 0.59
N ARG A 324 7.23 10.90 1.19
CA ARG A 324 8.52 11.56 1.44
C ARG A 324 9.54 11.40 0.33
N LEU A 325 9.33 10.48 -0.62
CA LEU A 325 10.20 10.33 -1.78
C LEU A 325 10.00 11.57 -2.66
N PRO A 326 10.95 12.50 -2.74
CA PRO A 326 10.80 13.67 -3.60
C PRO A 326 10.46 13.22 -5.01
N ASP A 327 9.68 14.01 -5.73
CA ASP A 327 9.51 13.82 -7.16
C ASP A 327 10.90 13.56 -7.76
N SER A 328 11.05 12.47 -8.52
CA SER A 328 12.32 12.08 -9.12
C SER A 328 12.95 13.25 -9.84
N THR A 329 12.14 14.17 -10.36
CA THR A 329 12.55 15.40 -11.04
C THR A 329 13.22 16.41 -10.10
N VAL A 330 12.66 16.65 -8.90
CA VAL A 330 13.23 17.60 -7.92
C VAL A 330 14.52 17.02 -7.33
N GLN A 331 14.54 15.72 -7.05
CA GLN A 331 15.74 15.04 -6.58
C GLN A 331 16.82 14.97 -7.65
N LEU A 332 16.46 14.62 -8.88
CA LEU A 332 17.36 14.62 -10.03
C LEU A 332 17.93 16.01 -10.23
N ALA A 333 17.11 17.06 -10.27
CA ALA A 333 17.61 18.43 -10.38
C ALA A 333 18.59 18.76 -9.25
N LYS A 334 18.22 18.53 -7.98
CA LYS A 334 19.10 18.81 -6.83
C LYS A 334 20.41 18.02 -6.87
N VAL A 335 20.36 16.73 -7.24
CA VAL A 335 21.55 15.87 -7.36
C VAL A 335 22.38 16.27 -8.58
N SER A 336 21.76 16.55 -9.73
CA SER A 336 22.44 17.05 -10.93
C SER A 336 23.17 18.36 -10.67
N LYS A 337 22.60 19.28 -9.89
CA LYS A 337 23.31 20.51 -9.45
C LYS A 337 24.61 20.19 -8.72
N VAL A 338 24.56 19.23 -7.80
CA VAL A 338 25.73 18.79 -7.03
C VAL A 338 26.74 18.08 -7.94
N LEU A 339 26.28 17.17 -8.80
CA LEU A 339 27.13 16.43 -9.73
C LEU A 339 27.83 17.36 -10.73
N LEU A 340 27.12 18.35 -11.28
CA LEU A 340 27.68 19.36 -12.19
C LEU A 340 28.72 20.25 -11.49
N LYS A 341 28.48 20.67 -10.24
CA LYS A 341 29.49 21.40 -9.44
C LYS A 341 30.72 20.55 -9.13
N MET A 342 30.53 19.27 -8.84
CA MET A 342 31.64 18.33 -8.61
C MET A 342 32.48 18.12 -9.87
N GLU A 343 31.85 17.97 -11.04
CA GLU A 343 32.53 17.84 -12.33
C GLU A 343 33.38 19.07 -12.66
N ARG A 344 32.91 20.25 -12.27
CA ARG A 344 33.60 21.54 -12.47
C ARG A 344 34.65 21.86 -11.42
N GLY A 345 34.81 21.01 -10.40
CA GLY A 345 35.75 21.24 -9.30
C GLY A 345 35.34 22.33 -8.30
N ASP A 346 34.10 22.83 -8.34
CA ASP A 346 33.56 23.81 -7.38
C ASP A 346 33.11 23.10 -6.09
N LEU A 347 34.08 22.58 -5.33
CA LEU A 347 33.85 21.93 -4.05
C LEU A 347 33.61 22.93 -2.91
N GLU A 348 34.14 24.15 -3.04
CA GLU A 348 33.91 25.24 -2.08
C GLU A 348 32.45 25.72 -2.12
N GLY A 349 31.85 25.76 -3.32
CA GLY A 349 30.44 26.06 -3.52
C GLY A 349 29.47 25.01 -2.97
N LEU A 350 29.97 23.84 -2.54
CA LEU A 350 29.22 22.74 -1.91
C LEU A 350 29.51 22.61 -0.40
N ALA A 351 30.62 23.17 0.08
CA ALA A 351 31.01 23.06 1.48
C ALA A 351 30.00 23.76 2.40
N ASN A 352 29.54 23.05 3.42
CA ASN A 352 28.59 23.52 4.43
C ASN A 352 27.22 23.98 3.90
N LYS A 353 26.85 23.63 2.66
CA LYS A 353 25.54 23.94 2.08
C LYS A 353 24.63 22.72 2.00
N GLY A 354 23.37 22.90 2.36
CA GLY A 354 22.33 21.89 2.17
C GLY A 354 21.94 21.73 0.68
N LEU A 355 21.28 20.63 0.33
CA LEU A 355 20.85 20.32 -1.05
C LEU A 355 19.92 21.38 -1.68
N GLU A 356 19.32 22.25 -0.87
CA GLU A 356 18.45 23.35 -1.33
C GLU A 356 19.21 24.66 -1.57
N GLU A 357 20.40 24.81 -0.99
CA GLU A 357 21.23 26.01 -1.03
C GLU A 357 22.24 25.98 -2.18
N VAL A 358 22.33 24.85 -2.90
CA VAL A 358 23.17 24.68 -4.07
C VAL A 358 22.50 25.36 -5.27
N GLN A 359 23.04 26.53 -5.65
CA GLN A 359 22.61 27.28 -6.83
C GLN A 359 23.52 26.96 -8.03
N LEU A 360 22.91 26.87 -9.22
CA LEU A 360 23.62 26.91 -10.50
C LEU A 360 23.49 28.32 -11.06
N ASP A 361 24.54 28.81 -11.72
CA ASP A 361 24.51 30.10 -12.39
C ASP A 361 23.60 30.03 -13.63
N PRO A 362 22.55 30.87 -13.74
CA PRO A 362 21.65 30.88 -14.90
C PRO A 362 22.28 31.35 -16.21
N SER A 363 23.49 31.91 -16.18
CA SER A 363 24.16 32.50 -17.35
C SER A 363 24.92 31.51 -18.23
N GLU A 364 24.96 30.23 -17.85
CA GLU A 364 25.66 29.19 -18.59
C GLU A 364 24.70 28.46 -19.53
N GLU A 365 24.79 28.75 -20.83
CA GLU A 365 24.08 28.01 -21.88
C GLU A 365 24.53 26.55 -21.90
N TYR A 366 23.57 25.62 -21.85
CA TYR A 366 23.80 24.21 -22.09
C TYR A 366 23.46 23.88 -23.54
N ILE A 367 24.39 23.21 -24.23
CA ILE A 367 24.16 22.67 -25.56
C ILE A 367 23.08 21.58 -25.45
N THR A 368 21.88 21.89 -25.91
CA THR A 368 20.83 20.89 -26.13
C THR A 368 21.04 20.31 -27.52
N ASP A 369 21.79 19.22 -27.63
CA ASP A 369 21.78 18.40 -28.85
C ASP A 369 20.43 17.68 -28.91
N ALA A 370 19.45 18.38 -29.48
CA ALA A 370 18.15 17.85 -29.79
C ALA A 370 18.18 17.25 -31.20
N GLU A 371 18.30 15.93 -31.33
CA GLU A 371 17.80 15.22 -32.52
C GLU A 371 17.25 13.81 -32.22
N SER A 372 16.06 13.60 -32.80
CA SER A 372 15.48 12.36 -33.30
C SER A 372 14.85 11.33 -32.34
N ASP A 373 13.56 11.53 -32.11
CA ASP A 373 12.43 10.67 -32.51
C ASP A 373 12.65 9.15 -32.64
N SER A 374 11.86 8.38 -31.87
CA SER A 374 11.17 7.18 -32.34
C SER A 374 10.08 6.82 -31.33
N GLU A 375 8.83 7.01 -31.73
CA GLU A 375 7.67 6.46 -31.04
C GLU A 375 7.72 4.94 -31.00
N GLY A 376 7.30 4.37 -29.86
CA GLY A 376 7.11 2.94 -29.67
C GLY A 376 5.89 2.73 -28.79
N GLU A 377 4.78 2.39 -29.42
CA GLU A 377 3.55 1.96 -28.75
C GLU A 377 3.82 0.68 -27.94
N ASP A 378 3.55 0.69 -26.64
CA ASP A 378 3.58 -0.54 -25.83
C ASP A 378 2.31 -0.68 -24.97
N VAL A 379 1.51 -1.65 -25.40
CA VAL A 379 0.31 -2.16 -24.73
C VAL A 379 0.74 -2.99 -23.52
N GLN A 380 0.32 -2.65 -22.30
CA GLN A 380 0.27 -3.67 -21.24
C GLN A 380 -0.66 -3.43 -20.05
N SER A 381 -1.27 -4.54 -19.65
CA SER A 381 -2.25 -4.78 -18.60
C SER A 381 -1.66 -4.75 -17.20
N ASP A 382 -2.21 -3.92 -16.31
CA ASP A 382 -1.82 -3.85 -14.90
C ASP A 382 -2.96 -4.34 -13.99
N ASP A 383 -2.76 -5.48 -13.32
CA ASP A 383 -3.38 -5.75 -12.02
C ASP A 383 -2.62 -6.82 -11.23
N SER A 384 -1.80 -6.40 -10.24
CA SER A 384 -1.45 -7.27 -9.12
C SER A 384 -0.87 -6.53 -7.90
N PRO A 385 -1.26 -6.89 -6.67
CA PRO A 385 -0.91 -6.16 -5.46
C PRO A 385 0.53 -6.42 -4.99
N LEU A 386 1.13 -5.38 -4.39
CA LEU A 386 2.40 -5.44 -3.67
C LEU A 386 2.32 -6.39 -2.47
N VAL A 387 3.08 -7.48 -2.52
CA VAL A 387 3.35 -8.35 -1.37
C VAL A 387 4.72 -7.97 -0.81
N THR A 388 4.75 -7.38 0.38
CA THR A 388 5.98 -7.20 1.17
C THR A 388 6.30 -8.52 1.87
N VAL A 389 7.29 -9.26 1.39
CA VAL A 389 7.96 -10.32 2.15
C VAL A 389 9.20 -9.73 2.80
N ARG A 390 9.28 -9.88 4.12
CA ARG A 390 10.51 -9.65 4.88
C ARG A 390 11.45 -10.81 4.58
N THR A 391 12.58 -10.54 3.93
CA THR A 391 13.69 -11.49 3.89
C THR A 391 14.56 -11.28 5.13
N GLU A 392 14.69 -12.34 5.93
CA GLU A 392 15.79 -12.51 6.87
C GLU A 392 16.91 -13.17 6.09
N ASP A 393 17.87 -12.37 5.58
CA ASP A 393 19.11 -12.91 5.03
C ASP A 393 20.21 -12.84 6.08
N CYS A 394 20.65 -14.04 6.49
CA CYS A 394 21.92 -14.27 7.15
C CYS A 394 23.02 -14.41 6.09
N SER A 395 23.94 -13.45 6.01
CA SER A 395 25.35 -13.73 5.70
C SER A 395 26.23 -12.55 6.10
N ALA A 396 27.42 -12.88 6.61
CA ALA A 396 28.34 -11.98 7.28
C ALA A 396 29.56 -11.62 6.41
N TYR A 397 30.16 -10.49 6.79
CA TYR A 397 31.49 -9.95 6.48
C TYR A 397 31.67 -8.94 5.34
N SER A 398 32.00 -7.72 5.80
CA SER A 398 33.14 -6.87 5.39
C SER A 398 32.80 -5.54 4.70
N GLY A 399 32.85 -4.48 5.53
CA GLY A 399 33.67 -3.29 5.25
C GLY A 399 33.05 -2.16 4.43
N LYS A 400 32.57 -1.10 5.11
CA LYS A 400 33.06 0.29 4.95
C LYS A 400 32.34 1.28 5.89
N SER A 401 33.19 1.99 6.63
CA SER A 401 33.19 3.43 6.96
C SER A 401 31.88 4.21 6.90
N LYS A 402 31.46 4.78 8.04
CA LYS A 402 30.42 5.82 8.14
C LYS A 402 31.04 7.16 8.55
N SER A 403 30.74 8.21 7.79
CA SER A 403 30.70 9.61 8.23
C SER A 403 29.22 10.04 8.45
N PRO A 404 28.95 11.11 9.22
CA PRO A 404 27.93 11.07 10.28
C PRO A 404 26.58 11.71 9.91
N SER A 405 25.51 11.17 10.51
CA SER A 405 24.15 11.73 10.53
C SER A 405 23.97 12.65 11.75
N GLU A 406 23.48 13.87 11.56
CA GLU A 406 23.05 14.73 12.67
C GLU A 406 21.65 14.33 13.18
N ASN A 407 21.50 14.39 14.51
CA ASN A 407 20.31 14.16 15.33
C ASN A 407 19.86 12.71 15.63
N HIS A 408 20.77 11.92 16.21
CA HIS A 408 20.43 10.90 17.19
C HIS A 408 21.08 11.21 18.54
N PRO A 409 20.41 10.96 19.69
CA PRO A 409 21.04 11.13 20.99
C PRO A 409 22.23 10.17 21.08
N ILE A 410 23.43 10.73 21.27
CA ILE A 410 24.70 10.02 21.34
C ILE A 410 24.57 8.85 22.33
N ARG A 411 24.76 7.62 21.84
CA ARG A 411 24.78 6.42 22.69
C ARG A 411 25.99 6.49 23.63
N LYS A 412 25.78 7.01 24.84
CA LYS A 412 26.85 7.13 25.86
C LYS A 412 27.39 5.74 26.22
N VAL A 413 28.69 5.54 26.01
CA VAL A 413 29.42 4.30 26.31
C VAL A 413 29.44 4.07 27.83
N TRP A 414 29.23 2.83 28.26
CA TRP A 414 29.27 2.45 29.68
C TRP A 414 30.72 2.29 30.14
N THR A 415 31.10 3.05 31.16
CA THR A 415 32.41 2.97 31.82
C THR A 415 32.58 1.65 32.55
N LEU A 416 33.82 1.24 32.83
CA LEU A 416 34.09 0.01 33.57
C LEU A 416 33.50 0.08 34.99
N LYS A 417 33.59 1.25 35.64
CA LYS A 417 33.03 1.52 36.96
C LYS A 417 31.50 1.39 36.99
N GLU A 418 30.79 1.97 36.03
CA GLU A 418 29.33 1.79 35.92
C GLU A 418 28.93 0.31 35.76
N LYS A 419 29.71 -0.47 35.02
CA LYS A 419 29.42 -1.90 34.79
C LYS A 419 29.65 -2.75 36.04
N THR A 420 30.73 -2.50 36.79
CA THR A 420 31.02 -3.22 38.03
C THR A 420 29.99 -2.87 39.09
N THR A 421 29.67 -1.59 39.29
CA THR A 421 28.67 -1.19 40.30
C THR A 421 27.27 -1.79 40.01
N VAL A 422 26.87 -1.89 38.74
CA VAL A 422 25.63 -2.59 38.34
C VAL A 422 25.71 -4.10 38.63
N ALA A 423 26.86 -4.73 38.38
CA ALA A 423 27.04 -6.15 38.67
C ALA A 423 26.99 -6.44 40.19
N ASP A 424 27.55 -5.55 41.01
CA ASP A 424 27.62 -5.73 42.46
C ASP A 424 26.24 -5.57 43.12
N HIS A 425 25.48 -4.54 42.72
CA HIS A 425 24.19 -4.21 43.35
C HIS A 425 22.98 -4.91 42.72
N LEU A 426 23.03 -5.17 41.41
CA LEU A 426 21.94 -5.80 40.65
C LEU A 426 22.31 -7.21 40.14
N GLY A 427 23.41 -7.79 40.63
CA GLY A 427 23.88 -9.12 40.27
C GLY A 427 22.86 -10.23 40.49
N SER A 428 22.09 -10.16 41.56
CA SER A 428 21.02 -11.14 41.86
C SER A 428 19.90 -11.14 40.79
N PHE A 429 19.58 -9.97 40.21
CA PHE A 429 18.63 -9.84 39.10
C PHE A 429 19.22 -10.32 37.77
N LEU A 430 20.52 -10.13 37.57
CA LEU A 430 21.24 -10.65 36.41
C LEU A 430 21.28 -12.19 36.42
N LEU A 431 21.57 -12.80 37.57
CA LEU A 431 21.58 -14.26 37.77
C LEU A 431 20.18 -14.88 37.59
N ARG A 432 19.15 -14.26 38.17
CA ARG A 432 17.75 -14.76 38.09
C ARG A 432 17.05 -14.41 36.77
N ARG A 433 17.72 -13.65 35.88
CA ARG A 433 17.18 -13.12 34.61
C ARG A 433 15.85 -12.37 34.77
N THR A 434 15.69 -11.65 35.88
CA THR A 434 14.51 -10.83 36.15
C THR A 434 14.85 -9.35 36.09
N LEU A 435 13.94 -8.53 35.56
CA LEU A 435 14.19 -7.09 35.44
C LEU A 435 14.00 -6.39 36.79
N PRO A 436 14.97 -5.56 37.23
CA PRO A 436 14.83 -4.81 38.46
C PRO A 436 13.75 -3.73 38.32
N GLY A 437 12.94 -3.58 39.37
CA GLY A 437 11.95 -2.51 39.48
C GLY A 437 12.60 -1.16 39.79
N LYS A 438 11.86 -0.06 39.57
CA LYS A 438 12.35 1.32 39.76
C LYS A 438 12.96 1.56 41.16
N ALA A 439 12.34 1.01 42.20
CA ALA A 439 12.82 1.14 43.59
C ALA A 439 14.24 0.57 43.81
N HIS A 440 14.58 -0.54 43.14
CA HIS A 440 15.89 -1.17 43.27
C HIS A 440 16.99 -0.37 42.55
N ILE A 441 16.65 0.26 41.42
CA ILE A 441 17.56 1.12 40.67
C ILE A 441 17.77 2.46 41.37
N LEU A 442 16.76 2.98 42.06
CA LEU A 442 16.92 4.17 42.90
C LEU A 442 17.80 3.91 44.13
N LYS A 443 17.75 2.70 44.72
CA LYS A 443 18.69 2.31 45.78
C LYS A 443 20.15 2.30 45.28
N LEU A 444 20.40 1.82 44.06
CA LEU A 444 21.71 1.91 43.40
C LEU A 444 22.17 3.37 43.25
N PHE A 445 21.27 4.27 42.80
CA PHE A 445 21.60 5.68 42.64
C PHE A 445 21.87 6.39 43.97
N ASN A 446 21.20 5.97 45.05
CA ASN A 446 21.47 6.51 46.38
C ASN A 446 22.76 5.98 46.99
N ALA A 447 23.15 4.74 46.68
CA ALA A 447 24.40 4.14 47.15
C ALA A 447 25.63 4.71 46.44
N GLU A 448 25.54 4.96 45.13
CA GLU A 448 26.62 5.57 44.33
C GLU A 448 26.13 6.74 43.45
N PRO A 449 25.81 7.90 44.04
CA PRO A 449 25.25 9.05 43.32
C PRO A 449 26.26 9.70 42.36
N GLN A 450 27.56 9.44 42.55
CA GLN A 450 28.64 9.97 41.71
C GLN A 450 28.80 9.18 40.41
N THR A 451 28.48 7.89 40.42
CA THR A 451 28.76 6.96 39.32
C THR A 451 27.73 7.06 38.18
N PHE A 452 26.49 7.47 38.48
CA PHE A 452 25.37 7.49 37.52
C PHE A 452 24.76 8.89 37.28
N ARG A 453 25.51 9.97 37.55
CA ARG A 453 25.04 11.37 37.42
C ARG A 453 24.37 11.70 36.09
N ASP A 454 24.82 11.07 35.02
CA ASP A 454 24.38 11.33 33.64
C ASP A 454 23.42 10.26 33.08
N ARG A 455 22.89 9.37 33.93
CA ARG A 455 22.09 8.21 33.53
C ARG A 455 20.72 8.22 34.20
N SER A 456 19.67 8.01 33.42
CA SER A 456 18.32 7.80 33.97
C SER A 456 18.12 6.35 34.43
N TRP A 457 17.16 6.13 35.32
CA TRP A 457 16.82 4.78 35.79
C TRP A 457 16.41 3.84 34.63
N THR A 458 15.82 4.39 33.57
CA THR A 458 15.48 3.67 32.33
C THR A 458 16.73 3.17 31.62
N ASN A 459 17.81 3.97 31.59
CA ASN A 459 19.08 3.57 30.98
C ASN A 459 19.71 2.36 31.70
N VAL A 460 19.66 2.33 33.03
CA VAL A 460 20.16 1.19 33.83
C VAL A 460 19.29 -0.05 33.64
N LYS A 461 17.96 0.12 33.61
CA LYS A 461 17.04 -0.99 33.37
C LYS A 461 17.23 -1.61 31.99
N ASP A 462 17.43 -0.78 30.97
CA ASP A 462 17.69 -1.24 29.60
C ASP A 462 19.06 -1.90 29.49
N PHE A 463 20.07 -1.40 30.21
CA PHE A 463 21.38 -2.05 30.29
C PHE A 463 21.30 -3.47 30.86
N VAL A 464 20.56 -3.66 31.96
CA VAL A 464 20.29 -4.99 32.53
C VAL A 464 19.51 -5.86 31.55
N ARG A 465 18.52 -5.31 30.83
CA ARG A 465 17.76 -6.04 29.80
C ARG A 465 18.66 -6.53 28.67
N THR A 466 19.60 -5.71 28.19
CA THR A 466 20.54 -6.11 27.13
C THR A 466 21.51 -7.22 27.56
N ARG A 467 21.81 -7.36 28.86
CA ARG A 467 22.67 -8.44 29.38
C ARG A 467 21.99 -9.80 29.33
N PHE A 468 20.66 -9.88 29.26
CA PHE A 468 19.97 -11.16 29.07
C PHE A 468 20.13 -11.75 27.67
N GLY A 469 20.36 -10.92 26.66
CA GLY A 469 20.43 -11.33 25.25
C GLY A 469 21.82 -11.71 24.74
N ARG A 470 22.89 -11.48 25.53
CA ARG A 470 24.24 -11.95 25.20
C ARG A 470 24.46 -13.30 25.87
N ARG A 471 24.45 -14.39 25.10
CA ARG A 471 25.02 -15.68 25.54
C ARG A 471 26.48 -15.43 25.92
N MET A 472 26.89 -15.82 27.13
CA MET A 472 28.31 -16.10 27.39
C MET A 472 28.73 -17.29 26.56
#